data_AF-A0A2U2JEP3-F1
#
_entry.id   AF-A0A2U2JEP3-F1
#
_cell.length_a   1.000
_cell.length_b   1.000
_cell.length_c   1.000
_cell.angle_alpha   90.00
_cell.angle_beta   90.00
_cell.angle_gamma   90.00
#
_symmetry.space_group_name_H-M   'P 1'
#
loop_
_entity.id
_entity.type
_entity.pdbx_description
1 polymer ?
#
loop_
_entity_poly.entity_id
_entity_poly.type
_entity_poly.pdbx_seq_one_letter_code
_entity_poly.pdbx_strand_id
1 'polypeptide(L)'
;MEVKNKNHFKFKLILLTLVVLEIVGCYYAYYTLGEVKQFFCFLILFLNIIPILLYFFRKKTISLVLGVVIGLLLIPYHAFLLFQWRELNRESSMIIEYIYSFQKDKGEFPNNISGYEFENRRLSDNFSYRINSKGFGLHYYVGTEGTTHFYYYNVGKWEYYPD
;
A
#
# COMPACT_ATOMS: atom_id res chain seq x y z
N MET A 1 8.60 44.15 -5.72
CA MET A 1 9.46 43.01 -6.11
C MET A 1 9.20 41.76 -5.26
N GLU A 2 8.73 41.88 -4.02
CA GLU A 2 8.47 40.76 -3.09
C GLU A 2 7.33 39.80 -3.50
N VAL A 3 6.23 40.31 -4.07
CA VAL A 3 5.04 39.50 -4.40
C VAL A 3 5.34 38.42 -5.45
N LYS A 4 6.21 38.72 -6.43
CA LYS A 4 6.63 37.76 -7.47
C LYS A 4 7.44 36.61 -6.89
N ASN A 5 8.27 36.90 -5.88
CA ASN A 5 9.16 35.91 -5.26
C ASN A 5 8.38 34.95 -4.35
N LYS A 6 7.36 35.47 -3.64
CA LYS A 6 6.49 34.68 -2.75
C LYS A 6 5.68 33.62 -3.52
N ASN A 7 5.21 33.94 -4.72
CA ASN A 7 4.50 32.97 -5.56
C ASN A 7 5.46 31.88 -6.07
N HIS A 8 6.66 32.24 -6.52
CA HIS A 8 7.66 31.25 -6.98
C HIS A 8 8.05 30.24 -5.89
N PHE A 9 8.19 30.71 -4.66
CA PHE A 9 8.45 29.83 -3.52
C PHE A 9 7.30 28.82 -3.32
N LYS A 10 6.04 29.27 -3.38
CA LYS A 10 4.87 28.39 -3.25
C LYS A 10 4.77 27.33 -4.36
N PHE A 11 5.00 27.71 -5.62
CA PHE A 11 4.97 26.75 -6.74
C PHE A 11 6.02 25.65 -6.58
N LYS A 12 7.26 26.04 -6.24
CA LYS A 12 8.34 25.08 -5.98
C LYS A 12 7.99 24.13 -4.85
N LEU A 13 7.42 24.66 -3.76
CA LEU A 13 7.02 23.87 -2.61
C LEU A 13 5.96 22.84 -2.97
N ILE A 14 4.92 23.23 -3.72
CA ILE A 14 3.85 22.31 -4.15
C ILE A 14 4.41 21.18 -5.01
N LEU A 15 5.21 21.50 -6.04
CA LEU A 15 5.83 20.48 -6.90
C LEU A 15 6.73 19.52 -6.10
N LEU A 16 7.52 20.05 -5.17
CA LEU A 16 8.36 19.23 -4.31
C LEU A 16 7.52 18.30 -3.41
N THR A 17 6.45 18.82 -2.82
CA THR A 17 5.54 18.02 -1.99
C THR A 17 4.88 16.90 -2.80
N LEU A 18 4.40 17.18 -4.01
CA LEU A 18 3.81 16.16 -4.88
C LEU A 18 4.82 15.05 -5.20
N VAL A 19 6.03 15.41 -5.64
CA VAL A 19 7.09 14.43 -5.96
C VAL A 19 7.46 13.59 -4.74
N VAL A 20 7.55 14.18 -3.54
CA VAL A 20 7.82 13.42 -2.30
C VAL A 20 6.71 12.43 -2.01
N LEU A 21 5.43 12.84 -2.13
CA LEU A 21 4.30 11.95 -1.91
C LEU A 21 4.25 10.81 -2.94
N GLU A 22 4.57 11.10 -4.19
CA GLU A 22 4.67 10.10 -5.26
C GLU A 22 5.81 9.11 -5.00
N ILE A 23 6.99 9.58 -4.58
CA ILE A 23 8.12 8.70 -4.19
C ILE A 23 7.68 7.75 -3.07
N VAL A 24 7.03 8.28 -2.03
CA VAL A 24 6.53 7.47 -0.91
C VAL A 24 5.50 6.44 -1.41
N GLY A 25 4.55 6.85 -2.25
CA GLY A 25 3.55 5.96 -2.83
C GLY A 25 4.18 4.84 -3.67
N CYS A 26 5.11 5.18 -4.55
CA CYS A 26 5.85 4.22 -5.37
C CYS A 26 6.72 3.28 -4.53
N TYR A 27 7.32 3.76 -3.44
CA TYR A 27 8.08 2.90 -2.53
C TYR A 27 7.18 1.83 -1.89
N TYR A 28 6.03 2.23 -1.36
CA TYR A 28 5.07 1.28 -0.75
C TYR A 28 4.27 0.46 -1.76
N ALA A 29 4.30 0.81 -3.04
CA ALA A 29 3.77 -0.03 -4.11
C ALA A 29 4.40 -1.43 -4.10
N TYR A 30 5.66 -1.56 -3.63
CA TYR A 30 6.30 -2.87 -3.48
C TYR A 30 5.48 -3.84 -2.64
N TYR A 31 4.90 -3.38 -1.53
CA TYR A 31 4.17 -4.22 -0.56
C TYR A 31 2.68 -4.35 -0.87
N THR A 32 2.15 -3.49 -1.73
CA THR A 32 0.70 -3.40 -2.00
C THR A 32 0.31 -3.87 -3.40
N LEU A 33 1.21 -3.71 -4.37
CA LEU A 33 1.01 -4.09 -5.77
C LEU A 33 2.08 -5.07 -6.28
N GLY A 34 3.22 -5.15 -5.60
CA GLY A 34 4.31 -6.07 -5.92
C GLY A 34 5.38 -5.46 -6.81
N GLU A 35 6.40 -6.25 -7.16
CA GLU A 35 7.63 -5.77 -7.81
C GLU A 35 7.35 -5.28 -9.22
N VAL A 36 6.60 -6.06 -10.00
CA VAL A 36 6.34 -5.76 -11.41
C VAL A 36 5.53 -4.46 -11.54
N LYS A 37 4.50 -4.30 -10.72
CA LYS A 37 3.65 -3.09 -10.73
C LYS A 37 4.37 -1.87 -10.17
N GLN A 38 5.21 -2.05 -9.14
CA GLN A 38 6.05 -0.97 -8.61
C GLN A 38 6.97 -0.40 -9.69
N PHE A 39 7.55 -1.24 -10.55
CA PHE A 39 8.38 -0.77 -11.67
C PHE A 39 7.63 0.22 -12.56
N PHE A 40 6.38 -0.06 -12.92
CA PHE A 40 5.55 0.87 -13.71
C PHE A 40 5.25 2.17 -12.95
N CYS A 41 5.02 2.11 -11.63
CA CYS A 41 4.85 3.30 -10.81
C CYS A 41 6.10 4.19 -10.85
N PHE A 42 7.30 3.60 -10.80
CA PHE A 42 8.56 4.35 -10.97
C PHE A 42 8.69 4.97 -12.36
N LEU A 43 8.28 4.28 -13.43
CA LEU A 43 8.28 4.87 -14.78
C LEU A 43 7.40 6.13 -14.85
N ILE A 44 6.22 6.10 -14.24
CA ILE A 44 5.34 7.27 -14.16
C ILE A 44 5.99 8.37 -13.31
N LEU A 45 6.58 8.03 -12.16
CA LEU A 45 7.29 8.98 -11.31
C LEU A 45 8.42 9.70 -12.07
N PHE A 46 9.17 8.99 -12.92
CA PHE A 46 10.23 9.58 -13.74
C PHE A 46 9.71 10.63 -14.73
N LEU A 47 8.43 10.61 -15.10
CA LEU A 47 7.82 11.65 -15.94
C LEU A 47 7.86 13.03 -15.28
N ASN A 48 8.06 13.13 -13.96
CA ASN A 48 8.25 14.40 -13.26
C ASN A 48 9.49 15.18 -13.72
N ILE A 49 10.43 14.55 -14.43
CA ILE A 49 11.53 15.28 -15.08
C ILE A 49 10.97 16.37 -16.02
N ILE A 50 9.86 16.10 -16.72
CA ILE A 50 9.24 17.04 -17.67
C ILE A 50 8.73 18.32 -16.96
N PRO A 51 7.83 18.26 -15.95
CA PRO A 51 7.40 19.46 -15.25
C PRO A 51 8.55 20.17 -14.55
N ILE A 52 9.58 19.46 -14.06
CA ILE A 52 10.79 20.09 -13.48
C ILE A 52 11.55 20.90 -14.54
N LEU A 53 11.81 20.34 -15.72
CA LEU A 53 12.48 21.05 -16.81
C LEU A 53 11.66 22.27 -17.27
N LEU A 54 10.34 22.12 -17.43
CA LEU A 54 9.45 23.22 -17.80
C LEU A 54 9.44 24.35 -16.77
N TYR A 55 9.59 24.02 -15.48
CA TYR A 55 9.74 25.02 -14.42
C TYR A 55 10.99 25.88 -14.63
N PHE A 56 12.13 25.25 -14.96
CA PHE A 56 13.39 25.94 -15.25
C PHE A 56 13.34 26.78 -16.53
N PHE A 57 12.64 26.31 -17.58
CA PHE A 57 12.38 27.07 -18.82
C PHE A 57 11.32 28.17 -18.67
N ARG A 58 10.98 28.58 -17.44
CA ARG A 58 10.01 29.64 -17.10
C ARG A 58 8.57 29.35 -17.55
N LYS A 59 8.22 28.10 -17.93
CA LYS A 59 6.85 27.64 -18.26
C LYS A 59 6.13 27.09 -17.02
N LYS A 60 6.05 27.92 -15.97
CA LYS A 60 5.65 27.51 -14.60
C LYS A 60 4.22 26.99 -14.50
N THR A 61 3.27 27.58 -15.21
CA THR A 61 1.87 27.13 -15.19
C THR A 61 1.73 25.72 -15.78
N ILE A 62 2.35 25.46 -16.93
CA ILE A 62 2.33 24.16 -17.60
C ILE A 62 3.01 23.11 -16.71
N SER A 63 4.16 23.45 -16.12
CA SER A 63 4.85 22.63 -15.14
C SER A 63 3.94 22.23 -13.97
N LEU A 64 3.22 23.18 -13.36
CA LEU A 64 2.31 22.87 -12.25
C LEU A 64 1.17 21.96 -12.71
N VAL A 65 0.53 22.28 -13.84
CA VAL A 65 -0.59 21.47 -14.35
C VAL A 65 -0.16 20.03 -14.58
N LEU A 66 0.99 19.80 -15.23
CA LEU A 66 1.51 18.45 -15.46
C LEU A 66 1.89 17.75 -14.15
N GLY A 67 2.56 18.44 -13.22
CA GLY A 67 2.89 17.86 -11.92
C GLY A 67 1.65 17.46 -11.13
N VAL A 68 0.60 18.29 -11.13
CA VAL A 68 -0.68 17.96 -10.48
C VAL A 68 -1.36 16.76 -11.16
N VAL A 69 -1.33 16.67 -12.49
CA VAL A 69 -1.90 15.53 -13.23
C VAL A 69 -1.20 14.23 -12.85
N ILE A 70 0.14 14.23 -12.81
CA ILE A 70 0.93 13.06 -12.39
C ILE A 70 0.62 12.71 -10.92
N GLY A 71 0.61 13.71 -10.05
CA GLY A 71 0.28 13.51 -8.63
C GLY A 71 -1.12 12.95 -8.41
N LEU A 72 -2.12 13.42 -9.16
CA LEU A 72 -3.49 12.88 -9.10
C LEU A 72 -3.60 11.45 -9.64
N LEU A 73 -2.70 11.03 -10.53
CA LEU A 73 -2.65 9.67 -11.05
C LEU A 73 -2.08 8.70 -10.01
N LEU A 74 -1.03 9.10 -9.28
CA LEU A 74 -0.31 8.22 -8.35
C LEU A 74 -0.83 8.31 -6.90
N ILE A 75 -0.95 9.53 -6.36
CA ILE A 75 -1.14 9.74 -4.92
C ILE A 75 -2.46 9.15 -4.40
N PRO A 76 -3.63 9.39 -5.01
CA PRO A 76 -4.90 8.90 -4.47
C PRO A 76 -4.96 7.38 -4.40
N TYR A 77 -4.48 6.69 -5.44
CA TYR A 77 -4.51 5.24 -5.50
C TYR A 77 -3.56 4.60 -4.49
N HIS A 78 -2.32 5.10 -4.39
CA HIS A 78 -1.38 4.62 -3.38
C HIS A 78 -1.83 4.92 -1.95
N ALA A 79 -2.44 6.08 -1.71
CA ALA A 79 -3.02 6.40 -0.40
C ALA A 79 -4.15 5.43 -0.01
N PHE A 80 -5.02 5.10 -0.97
CA PHE A 80 -6.08 4.11 -0.77
C PHE A 80 -5.51 2.72 -0.44
N LEU A 81 -4.53 2.24 -1.21
CA LEU A 81 -3.90 0.93 -0.98
C LEU A 81 -3.16 0.86 0.37
N LEU A 82 -2.49 1.93 0.76
CA LEU A 82 -1.84 2.03 2.07
C LEU A 82 -2.86 1.97 3.22
N PHE A 83 -3.99 2.64 3.06
CA PHE A 83 -5.08 2.56 4.02
C PHE A 83 -5.66 1.13 4.09
N GLN A 84 -5.93 0.51 2.95
CA GLN A 84 -6.41 -0.87 2.89
C GLN A 84 -5.41 -1.85 3.51
N TRP A 85 -4.11 -1.70 3.23
CA TRP A 85 -3.08 -2.55 3.82
C TRP A 85 -3.02 -2.42 5.34
N ARG A 86 -3.16 -1.19 5.87
CA ARG A 86 -3.25 -0.95 7.31
C ARG A 86 -4.44 -1.69 7.93
N GLU A 87 -5.61 -1.61 7.32
CA GLU A 87 -6.81 -2.30 7.82
C GLU A 87 -6.65 -3.83 7.75
N LEU A 88 -6.12 -4.36 6.65
CA LEU A 88 -5.82 -5.79 6.51
C LEU A 88 -4.82 -6.27 7.58
N ASN A 89 -3.76 -5.50 7.85
CA ASN A 89 -2.77 -5.85 8.87
C ASN A 89 -3.34 -5.81 10.30
N ARG A 90 -4.30 -4.92 10.55
CA ARG A 90 -5.03 -4.85 11.82
C ARG A 90 -5.97 -6.05 11.97
N GLU A 91 -6.78 -6.31 10.95
CA GLU A 91 -7.73 -7.44 10.90
C GLU A 91 -7.00 -8.79 11.00
N SER A 92 -5.84 -8.92 10.35
CA SER A 92 -5.05 -10.15 10.39
C SER A 92 -4.56 -10.46 11.81
N SER A 93 -4.17 -9.44 12.57
CA SER A 93 -3.73 -9.59 13.95
C SER A 93 -4.86 -10.09 14.86
N MET A 94 -6.09 -9.59 14.63
CA MET A 94 -7.30 -10.04 15.35
C MET A 94 -7.69 -11.48 14.95
N ILE A 95 -7.59 -11.85 13.68
CA ILE A 95 -7.80 -13.24 13.23
C ILE A 95 -6.80 -14.19 13.91
N ILE A 96 -5.52 -13.79 13.99
CA ILE A 96 -4.48 -14.58 14.67
C ILE A 96 -4.81 -14.75 16.15
N GLU A 97 -5.21 -13.68 16.84
CA GLU A 97 -5.65 -13.74 18.24
C GLU A 97 -6.85 -14.68 18.43
N TYR A 98 -7.84 -14.62 17.54
CA TYR A 98 -8.97 -15.54 17.52
C TYR A 98 -8.51 -17.00 17.36
N ILE A 99 -7.63 -17.29 16.41
CA ILE A 99 -7.12 -18.65 16.16
C ILE A 99 -6.41 -19.20 17.40
N TYR A 100 -5.56 -18.40 18.05
CA TYR A 100 -4.86 -18.83 19.28
C TYR A 100 -5.79 -18.97 20.47
N SER A 101 -6.79 -18.10 20.61
CA SER A 101 -7.81 -18.21 21.66
C SER A 101 -8.62 -19.49 21.48
N PHE A 102 -9.04 -19.78 20.25
CA PHE A 102 -9.73 -21.03 19.90
C PHE A 102 -8.88 -22.25 20.25
N GLN A 103 -7.58 -22.23 19.89
CA GLN A 103 -6.66 -23.31 20.22
C GLN A 103 -6.54 -23.53 21.74
N LYS A 104 -6.44 -22.44 22.51
CA LYS A 104 -6.34 -22.52 23.96
C LYS A 104 -7.58 -23.18 24.59
N ASP A 105 -8.76 -22.90 24.05
CA ASP A 105 -10.03 -23.38 24.60
C ASP A 105 -10.40 -24.80 24.14
N LYS A 106 -10.06 -25.16 22.89
CA LYS A 106 -10.44 -26.44 22.26
C LYS A 106 -9.31 -27.45 22.16
N GLY A 107 -8.07 -27.03 22.38
CA GLY A 107 -6.87 -27.86 22.23
C GLY A 107 -6.41 -28.05 20.78
N GLU A 108 -7.14 -27.51 19.80
CA GLU A 108 -6.86 -27.63 18.37
C GLU A 108 -7.12 -26.32 17.63
N PHE A 109 -6.45 -26.09 16.51
CA PHE A 109 -6.73 -24.94 15.65
C PHE A 109 -8.08 -25.10 14.93
N PRO A 110 -8.80 -24.00 14.65
CA PRO A 110 -10.09 -24.09 13.99
C PRO A 110 -9.93 -24.56 12.53
N ASN A 111 -10.84 -25.40 12.03
CA ASN A 111 -10.77 -25.89 10.64
C ASN A 111 -10.93 -24.79 9.59
N ASN A 112 -11.53 -23.66 9.97
CA ASN A 112 -11.68 -22.45 9.16
C ASN A 112 -11.89 -21.23 10.08
N ILE A 113 -11.91 -20.03 9.50
CA ILE A 113 -12.13 -18.78 10.24
C ILE A 113 -13.56 -18.25 10.12
N SER A 114 -14.56 -19.08 9.78
CA SER A 114 -15.95 -18.59 9.64
C SER A 114 -16.60 -18.18 10.96
N GLY A 115 -16.05 -18.67 12.08
CA GLY A 115 -16.45 -18.26 13.43
C GLY A 115 -15.86 -16.91 13.88
N TYR A 116 -14.93 -16.34 13.12
CA TYR A 116 -14.40 -15.01 13.37
C TYR A 116 -15.33 -13.95 12.75
N GLU A 117 -15.72 -12.95 13.55
CA GLU A 117 -16.50 -11.81 13.06
C GLU A 117 -15.55 -10.69 12.60
N PHE A 118 -15.52 -10.44 11.29
CA PHE A 118 -14.75 -9.35 10.71
C PHE A 118 -15.29 -7.99 11.15
N GLU A 119 -14.42 -7.11 11.64
CA GLU A 119 -14.79 -5.72 11.90
C GLU A 119 -15.16 -5.02 10.60
N ASN A 120 -14.37 -5.26 9.54
CA ASN A 120 -14.70 -4.83 8.19
C ASN A 120 -14.96 -6.04 7.28
N ARG A 121 -16.24 -6.39 7.13
CA ARG A 121 -16.70 -7.51 6.29
C ARG A 121 -16.26 -7.43 4.83
N ARG A 122 -15.93 -6.24 4.31
CA ARG A 122 -15.43 -6.11 2.92
C ARG A 122 -14.04 -6.69 2.73
N LEU A 123 -13.30 -6.92 3.81
CA LEU A 123 -11.94 -7.48 3.78
C LEU A 123 -11.94 -9.00 3.81
N SER A 124 -13.10 -9.66 4.03
CA SER A 124 -13.13 -11.13 4.19
C SER A 124 -12.51 -11.85 3.01
N ASP A 125 -12.80 -11.36 1.81
CA ASP A 125 -12.38 -12.01 0.57
C ASP A 125 -10.86 -11.93 0.42
N ASN A 126 -10.21 -10.89 0.97
CA ASN A 126 -8.77 -10.71 0.96
C ASN A 126 -8.01 -11.76 1.77
N PHE A 127 -8.67 -12.57 2.61
CA PHE A 127 -8.02 -13.57 3.46
C PHE A 127 -8.18 -14.99 2.93
N SER A 128 -7.10 -15.77 3.05
CA SER A 128 -7.12 -17.22 2.84
C SER A 128 -6.52 -17.91 4.06
N TYR A 129 -7.30 -18.81 4.66
CA TYR A 129 -6.89 -19.64 5.77
C TYR A 129 -6.70 -21.09 5.32
N ARG A 130 -5.63 -21.74 5.78
CA ARG A 130 -5.38 -23.16 5.55
C ARG A 130 -4.85 -23.81 6.82
N ILE A 131 -5.29 -25.03 7.10
CA ILE A 131 -4.78 -25.85 8.19
C ILE A 131 -4.20 -27.15 7.62
N ASN A 132 -3.11 -27.64 8.21
CA ASN A 132 -2.51 -28.92 7.90
C ASN A 132 -1.87 -29.53 9.16
N SER A 133 -1.23 -30.69 9.01
CA SER A 133 -0.58 -31.40 10.12
C SER A 133 0.56 -30.62 10.80
N LYS A 134 1.09 -29.56 10.17
CA LYS A 134 2.14 -28.69 10.71
C LYS A 134 1.59 -27.44 11.40
N GLY A 135 0.27 -27.24 11.42
CA GLY A 135 -0.40 -26.08 12.01
C GLY A 135 -1.23 -25.33 10.98
N PHE A 136 -1.40 -24.03 11.19
CA PHE A 136 -2.19 -23.17 10.30
C PHE A 136 -1.32 -22.18 9.51
N GLY A 137 -1.87 -21.72 8.39
CA GLY A 137 -1.40 -20.60 7.60
C GLY A 137 -2.52 -19.59 7.35
N LEU A 138 -2.24 -18.31 7.56
CA LEU A 138 -3.13 -17.20 7.24
C LEU A 138 -2.45 -16.30 6.22
N HIS A 139 -3.14 -16.06 5.11
CA HIS A 139 -2.64 -15.27 4.00
C HIS A 139 -3.60 -14.12 3.75
N TYR A 140 -3.08 -12.97 3.34
CA TYR A 140 -3.89 -11.92 2.75
C TYR A 140 -3.21 -11.21 1.59
N TYR A 141 -4.03 -10.60 0.74
CA TYR A 141 -3.61 -9.82 -0.41
C TYR A 141 -4.21 -8.42 -0.36
N VAL A 142 -3.50 -7.42 -0.90
CA VAL A 142 -3.90 -6.01 -0.82
C VAL A 142 -4.47 -5.50 -2.15
N GLY A 143 -3.60 -5.13 -3.09
CA GLY A 143 -4.00 -4.56 -4.38
C GLY A 143 -4.04 -5.58 -5.51
N THR A 144 -3.27 -6.65 -5.42
CA THR A 144 -3.26 -7.74 -6.40
C THR A 144 -3.18 -9.09 -5.68
N GLU A 145 -3.76 -10.13 -6.28
CA GLU A 145 -3.63 -11.52 -5.79
C GLU A 145 -2.20 -12.06 -5.93
N GLY A 146 -1.35 -11.39 -6.72
CA GLY A 146 0.08 -11.72 -6.84
C GLY A 146 0.87 -11.35 -5.58
N THR A 147 0.48 -10.28 -4.87
CA THR A 147 1.09 -9.93 -3.59
C THR A 147 0.52 -10.76 -2.46
N THR A 148 1.36 -11.52 -1.77
CA THR A 148 0.91 -12.34 -0.63
C THR A 148 1.67 -11.97 0.64
N HIS A 149 0.92 -11.51 1.64
CA HIS A 149 1.37 -11.44 3.03
C HIS A 149 0.91 -12.69 3.74
N PHE A 150 1.79 -13.41 4.41
CA PHE A 150 1.43 -14.68 5.02
C PHE A 150 2.08 -14.89 6.39
N TYR A 151 1.36 -15.61 7.22
CA TYR A 151 1.78 -16.06 8.53
C TYR A 151 1.62 -17.56 8.59
N TYR A 152 2.69 -18.28 8.89
CA TYR A 152 2.62 -19.70 9.21
C TYR A 152 2.95 -19.93 10.68
N TYR A 153 2.14 -20.76 11.33
CA TYR A 153 2.31 -21.13 12.75
C TYR A 153 3.74 -21.61 13.07
N ASN A 154 4.31 -22.47 12.22
CA ASN A 154 5.64 -23.04 12.43
C ASN A 154 6.78 -22.02 12.28
N VAL A 155 6.53 -20.88 11.62
CA VAL A 155 7.51 -19.80 11.43
C VAL A 155 7.33 -18.71 12.49
N GLY A 156 6.09 -18.43 12.89
CA GLY A 156 5.78 -17.53 14.01
C GLY A 156 5.93 -16.03 13.69
N LYS A 157 6.11 -15.65 12.42
CA LYS A 157 6.21 -14.26 11.96
C LYS A 157 5.52 -14.06 10.62
N TRP A 158 5.15 -12.81 10.34
CA TRP A 158 4.66 -12.41 9.02
C TRP A 158 5.80 -12.35 8.01
N GLU A 159 5.53 -12.87 6.82
CA GLU A 159 6.42 -12.84 5.67
C GLU A 159 5.67 -12.27 4.46
N TYR A 160 6.43 -11.82 3.47
CA TYR A 160 5.92 -11.16 2.28
C TYR A 160 6.53 -11.78 1.03
N TYR A 161 5.69 -12.06 0.04
CA TYR A 161 6.09 -12.48 -1.29
C TYR A 161 5.63 -11.43 -2.31
N PRO A 162 6.57 -10.72 -2.97
CA PRO A 162 6.25 -9.86 -4.10
C PRO A 162 5.86 -10.70 -5.33
N ASP A 163 4.97 -10.17 -6.16
CA ASP A 163 4.54 -10.79 -7.42
C ASP A 163 5.67 -10.87 -8.47
#